data_AF-G1W8B6-F1
#
_entry.id   AF-G1W8B6-F1
#
_cell.length_a   1.000
_cell.length_b   1.000
_cell.length_c   1.000
_cell.angle_alpha   90.00
_cell.angle_beta   90.00
_cell.angle_gamma   90.00
#
_symmetry.space_group_name_H-M   'P 1'
#
loop_
_entity.id
_entity.type
_entity.pdbx_description
1 polymer ?
#
loop_
_entity_poly.entity_id
_entity_poly.type
_entity_poly.pdbx_seq_one_letter_code
_entity_poly.pdbx_strand_id
1 'polypeptide(L)'
;MKRISKSSLHWLNIKQELRILFMLYCAAFLWLIAQAIGHFHVVVCPFRLITSLPCPACGTTRGMLLLAQGHALAALKSNLNLLFIVPAMMVYTFSLLSDACFNTRFVLRNYLRFRLFFMHKTVLIVFFMFEAFVWLTHFVWN
;
A
#
# COMPACT_ATOMS: atom_id res chain seq x y z
N MET A 1 -17.98 30.63 -17.83
CA MET A 1 -18.21 30.12 -16.45
C MET A 1 -18.05 28.61 -16.26
N LYS A 2 -18.42 27.72 -17.22
CA LYS A 2 -18.33 26.24 -17.05
C LYS A 2 -16.91 25.65 -16.85
N ARG A 3 -15.84 26.34 -17.28
CA ARG A 3 -14.45 25.84 -17.17
C ARG A 3 -13.87 25.95 -15.75
N ILE A 4 -14.34 26.92 -14.97
CA ILE A 4 -13.86 27.22 -13.61
C ILE A 4 -14.46 26.23 -12.59
N SER A 5 -15.71 25.77 -12.79
CA SER A 5 -16.30 24.76 -11.88
C SER A 5 -15.67 23.37 -12.04
N LYS A 6 -15.23 23.01 -13.26
CA LYS A 6 -14.59 21.71 -13.52
C LYS A 6 -13.19 21.64 -12.89
N SER A 7 -12.45 22.76 -12.86
CA SER A 7 -11.15 22.82 -12.20
C SER A 7 -11.29 22.81 -10.68
N SER A 8 -12.21 23.57 -10.10
CA SER A 8 -12.44 23.56 -8.65
C SER A 8 -12.91 22.21 -8.14
N LEU A 9 -13.84 21.55 -8.84
CA LEU A 9 -14.32 20.21 -8.51
C LEU A 9 -13.19 19.15 -8.56
N HIS A 10 -12.31 19.24 -9.57
CA HIS A 10 -11.14 18.37 -9.67
C HIS A 10 -10.18 18.53 -8.48
N TRP A 11 -9.94 19.75 -8.01
CA TRP A 11 -9.11 20.00 -6.82
C TRP A 11 -9.76 19.52 -5.53
N LEU A 12 -11.09 19.59 -5.40
CA LEU A 12 -11.79 19.00 -4.25
C LEU A 12 -11.62 17.48 -4.20
N ASN A 13 -11.75 16.79 -5.35
CA ASN A 13 -11.59 15.34 -5.42
C ASN A 13 -10.17 14.91 -5.00
N ILE A 14 -9.13 15.59 -5.49
CA ILE A 14 -7.74 15.29 -5.09
C ILE A 14 -7.54 15.45 -3.58
N LYS A 15 -8.10 16.51 -2.97
CA LYS A 15 -8.01 16.71 -1.51
C LYS A 15 -8.76 15.63 -0.73
N GLN A 16 -9.87 15.12 -1.25
CA GLN A 16 -10.58 13.99 -0.65
C GLN A 16 -9.77 12.70 -0.77
N GLU A 17 -9.22 12.40 -1.95
CA GLU A 17 -8.35 11.24 -2.20
C GLU A 17 -7.13 11.23 -1.27
N LEU A 18 -6.45 12.38 -1.11
CA LEU A 18 -5.32 12.52 -0.19
C LEU A 18 -5.71 12.31 1.29
N ARG A 19 -6.89 12.82 1.71
CA ARG A 19 -7.39 12.60 3.07
C ARG A 19 -7.70 11.13 3.32
N ILE A 20 -8.33 10.45 2.36
CA ILE A 20 -8.60 9.01 2.46
C ILE A 20 -7.29 8.23 2.53
N LEU A 21 -6.32 8.55 1.68
CA LEU A 21 -5.01 7.91 1.70
C LEU A 21 -4.31 8.07 3.05
N PHE A 22 -4.35 9.26 3.62
CA PHE A 22 -3.78 9.53 4.95
C PHE A 22 -4.50 8.72 6.05
N MET A 23 -5.83 8.69 6.05
CA MET A 23 -6.61 7.89 7.00
C MET A 23 -6.30 6.40 6.91
N LEU A 24 -6.20 5.85 5.69
CA LEU A 24 -5.83 4.46 5.46
C LEU A 24 -4.39 4.17 5.92
N TYR A 25 -3.46 5.09 5.66
CA TYR A 25 -2.07 4.96 6.12
C TYR A 25 -1.99 4.92 7.65
N CYS A 26 -2.68 5.83 8.35
CA CYS A 26 -2.75 5.82 9.81
C CYS A 26 -3.39 4.54 10.35
N ALA A 27 -4.49 4.09 9.75
CA ALA A 27 -5.15 2.84 10.14
C ALA A 27 -4.23 1.62 9.95
N ALA A 28 -3.52 1.54 8.83
CA ALA A 28 -2.55 0.47 8.56
C ALA A 28 -1.38 0.50 9.56
N PHE A 29 -0.87 1.69 9.90
CA PHE A 29 0.21 1.83 10.85
C PHE A 29 -0.21 1.43 12.27
N LEU A 30 -1.39 1.88 12.72
CA LEU A 30 -1.98 1.49 14.00
C LEU A 30 -2.24 -0.02 14.06
N TRP A 31 -2.73 -0.63 12.97
CA TRP A 31 -2.91 -2.07 12.86
C TRP A 31 -1.58 -2.82 13.04
N LEU A 32 -0.51 -2.37 12.38
CA LEU A 32 0.82 -2.99 12.53
C LEU A 32 1.36 -2.87 13.96
N ILE A 33 1.20 -1.70 14.60
CA ILE A 33 1.59 -1.50 16.00
C ILE A 33 0.79 -2.41 16.94
N ALA A 34 -0.52 -2.49 16.77
CA ALA A 34 -1.39 -3.33 17.59
C ALA A 34 -0.99 -4.80 17.52
N GLN A 35 -0.66 -5.30 16.31
CA GLN A 35 -0.20 -6.67 16.11
C GLN A 35 1.21 -6.90 16.69
N ALA A 36 2.09 -5.89 16.63
CA ALA A 36 3.44 -5.98 17.18
C ALA A 36 3.45 -6.02 18.72
N ILE A 37 2.58 -5.24 19.38
CA ILE A 37 2.51 -5.14 20.84
C ILE A 37 1.60 -6.21 21.44
N GLY A 38 0.46 -6.49 20.80
CA GLY A 38 -0.56 -7.38 21.34
C GLY A 38 -0.19 -8.86 21.34
N HIS A 39 0.86 -9.28 20.62
CA HIS A 39 1.23 -10.69 20.43
C HIS A 39 0.09 -11.58 19.89
N PHE A 40 -0.97 -11.00 19.31
CA PHE A 40 -2.06 -11.75 18.70
C PHE A 40 -1.82 -11.88 17.20
N HIS A 41 -1.79 -13.11 16.68
CA HIS A 41 -1.65 -13.39 15.26
C HIS A 41 -3.02 -13.46 14.58
N VAL A 42 -3.78 -12.36 14.61
CA VAL A 42 -5.09 -12.33 13.95
C VAL A 42 -4.91 -12.17 12.44
N VAL A 43 -5.33 -13.19 11.68
CA VAL A 43 -5.40 -13.11 10.22
C VAL A 43 -6.83 -12.70 9.84
N VAL A 44 -7.04 -11.40 9.64
CA VAL A 44 -8.33 -10.88 9.15
C VAL A 44 -8.27 -10.77 7.63
N CYS A 45 -8.63 -11.86 6.94
CA CYS A 45 -8.80 -11.83 5.49
C CYS A 45 -10.17 -12.44 5.13
N PRO A 46 -11.19 -11.63 4.79
CA PRO A 46 -12.51 -12.14 4.45
C PRO A 46 -12.46 -13.03 3.20
N PHE A 47 -11.57 -12.72 2.24
CA PHE A 47 -11.36 -13.56 1.07
C PHE A 47 -10.91 -14.96 1.46
N ARG A 48 -9.85 -15.09 2.28
CA ARG A 48 -9.37 -16.39 2.74
C ARG A 48 -10.42 -17.13 3.57
N LEU A 49 -11.22 -16.42 4.37
CA LEU A 49 -12.29 -17.02 5.17
C LEU A 49 -13.38 -17.65 4.28
N ILE A 50 -13.74 -17.00 3.18
CA ILE A 50 -14.82 -17.44 2.29
C ILE A 50 -14.32 -18.47 1.28
N THR A 51 -13.16 -18.24 0.65
CA THR A 51 -12.68 -19.05 -0.47
C THR A 51 -11.66 -20.11 -0.07
N SER A 52 -11.15 -20.08 1.17
CA SER A 52 -9.99 -20.85 1.65
C SER A 52 -8.68 -20.57 0.90
N LEU A 53 -8.69 -19.70 -0.11
CA LEU A 53 -7.54 -19.37 -0.94
C LEU A 53 -6.82 -18.13 -0.40
N PRO A 54 -5.47 -18.09 -0.45
CA PRO A 54 -4.72 -16.87 -0.17
C PRO A 54 -4.99 -15.83 -1.27
N CYS A 55 -5.35 -14.59 -0.92
CA CYS A 55 -5.34 -13.48 -1.88
C CYS A 55 -3.91 -12.93 -2.06
N PRO A 56 -3.59 -12.16 -3.12
CA PRO A 56 -2.27 -11.56 -3.31
C PRO A 56 -1.78 -10.70 -2.13
N ALA A 57 -2.68 -10.11 -1.34
CA ALA A 57 -2.35 -9.36 -0.14
C ALA A 57 -2.26 -10.22 1.15
N CYS A 58 -2.57 -11.52 1.07
CA CYS A 58 -2.44 -12.41 2.21
C CYS A 58 -0.98 -12.53 2.62
N GLY A 59 -0.71 -12.34 3.91
CA GLY A 59 0.65 -12.42 4.44
C GLY A 59 1.38 -11.09 4.50
N THR A 60 0.86 -9.99 3.93
CA THR A 60 1.52 -8.67 4.03
C THR A 60 1.74 -8.24 5.49
N THR A 61 0.74 -8.35 6.37
CA THR A 61 0.89 -8.02 7.80
C THR A 61 1.96 -8.89 8.45
N ARG A 62 1.96 -10.20 8.21
CA ARG A 62 2.97 -11.12 8.73
C ARG A 62 4.37 -10.78 8.21
N GLY A 63 4.49 -10.46 6.92
CA GLY A 63 5.74 -10.05 6.30
C GLY A 63 6.27 -8.77 6.94
N MET A 64 5.42 -7.76 7.14
CA MET A 64 5.81 -6.51 7.80
C MET A 64 6.30 -6.74 9.23
N LEU A 65 5.66 -7.64 10.00
CA LEU A 65 6.10 -8.02 11.34
C LEU A 65 7.45 -8.76 11.30
N LEU A 66 7.63 -9.72 10.39
CA LEU A 66 8.91 -10.43 10.20
C LEU A 66 10.03 -9.47 9.80
N LEU A 67 9.73 -8.48 8.96
CA LEU A 67 10.68 -7.45 8.57
C LEU A 67 11.06 -6.57 9.76
N ALA A 68 10.09 -6.19 10.59
CA ALA A 68 10.32 -5.45 11.83
C ALA A 68 11.17 -6.24 12.86
N GLN A 69 11.09 -7.57 12.82
CA GLN A 69 11.92 -8.47 13.64
C GLN A 69 13.31 -8.75 13.03
N GLY A 70 13.63 -8.18 11.86
CA GLY A 70 14.91 -8.39 11.17
C GLY A 70 14.98 -9.63 10.28
N HIS A 71 13.89 -10.37 10.13
CA HIS A 71 13.81 -11.57 9.28
C HIS A 71 13.42 -11.25 7.83
N ALA A 72 14.26 -10.49 7.12
CA ALA A 72 13.96 -10.00 5.77
C ALA A 72 13.66 -11.11 4.75
N LEU A 73 14.42 -12.21 4.76
CA LEU A 73 14.17 -13.33 3.86
C LEU A 73 12.80 -13.95 4.15
N ALA A 74 12.49 -14.25 5.41
CA ALA A 74 11.20 -14.83 5.79
C ALA A 74 10.02 -13.88 5.50
N ALA A 75 10.24 -12.56 5.64
CA ALA A 75 9.26 -11.54 5.28
C ALA A 75 8.90 -11.61 3.78
N LEU A 76 9.91 -11.67 2.91
CA LEU A 76 9.72 -11.76 1.46
C LEU A 76 9.07 -13.09 1.05
N LYS A 77 9.46 -14.20 1.69
CA LYS A 77 8.81 -15.51 1.52
C LYS A 77 7.33 -15.48 1.91
N SER A 78 6.96 -14.65 2.90
CA SER A 78 5.57 -14.56 3.33
C SER A 78 4.67 -13.87 2.31
N ASN A 79 5.18 -12.86 1.61
CA ASN A 79 4.46 -12.13 0.59
C ASN A 79 5.44 -11.30 -0.27
N LEU A 80 5.49 -11.57 -1.57
CA LEU A 80 6.43 -10.89 -2.47
C LEU A 80 6.07 -9.42 -2.72
N ASN A 81 4.81 -9.02 -2.49
CA ASN A 81 4.36 -7.63 -2.65
C ASN A 81 5.03 -6.70 -1.63
N LEU A 82 5.68 -7.23 -0.58
CA LEU A 82 6.53 -6.44 0.30
C LEU A 82 7.61 -5.66 -0.45
N LEU A 83 8.09 -6.17 -1.59
CA LEU A 83 9.06 -5.48 -2.45
C LEU A 83 8.55 -4.11 -2.93
N PHE A 84 7.24 -3.96 -3.09
CA PHE A 84 6.60 -2.71 -3.51
C PHE A 84 6.02 -1.92 -2.33
N ILE A 85 5.41 -2.62 -1.37
CA ILE A 85 4.73 -2.01 -0.23
C ILE A 85 5.72 -1.27 0.68
N VAL A 86 6.88 -1.88 0.97
CA VAL A 86 7.86 -1.29 1.90
C VAL A 86 8.45 0.01 1.33
N PRO A 87 8.96 0.06 0.08
CA PRO A 87 9.42 1.32 -0.50
C PRO A 87 8.30 2.36 -0.64
N ALA A 88 7.09 1.95 -0.99
CA ALA A 88 5.96 2.89 -1.11
C ALA A 88 5.62 3.54 0.25
N MET A 89 5.58 2.75 1.33
CA MET A 89 5.41 3.25 2.69
C MET A 89 6.53 4.21 3.07
N MET A 90 7.79 3.84 2.81
CA MET A 90 8.93 4.72 3.09
C MET A 90 8.83 6.05 2.34
N VAL A 91 8.60 6.02 1.03
CA VAL A 91 8.46 7.25 0.21
C VAL A 91 7.31 8.12 0.71
N TYR A 92 6.18 7.53 1.09
CA TYR A 92 5.05 8.28 1.62
C TYR A 92 5.36 8.92 2.97
N THR A 93 5.99 8.19 3.89
CA THR A 93 6.46 8.72 5.19
C THR A 93 7.45 9.85 5.02
N PHE A 94 8.46 9.69 4.17
CA PHE A 94 9.44 10.76 3.90
C PHE A 94 8.78 11.98 3.25
N SER A 95 7.79 11.78 2.39
CA SER A 95 7.02 12.89 1.80
C SER A 95 6.22 13.65 2.86
N LEU A 96 5.56 12.93 3.78
CA LEU A 96 4.82 13.54 4.89
C LEU A 96 5.74 14.34 5.83
N LEU A 97 6.89 13.76 6.18
CA LEU A 97 7.89 14.44 7.01
C LEU A 97 8.46 15.68 6.32
N SER A 98 8.73 15.60 5.01
CA SER A 98 9.24 16.73 4.24
C SER A 98 8.21 17.87 4.15
N ASP A 99 6.93 17.55 3.93
CA ASP A 99 5.85 18.54 3.88
C ASP A 99 5.63 19.17 5.26
N ALA A 100 5.73 18.40 6.34
CA ALA A 100 5.59 18.90 7.72
C ALA A 100 6.77 19.80 8.16
N CYS A 101 8.01 19.44 7.80
CA CYS A 101 9.20 20.18 8.23
C CYS A 101 9.51 21.40 7.34
N PHE A 102 9.32 21.29 6.02
CA PHE A 102 9.79 22.28 5.05
C PHE A 102 8.65 23.00 4.32
N ASN A 103 7.39 22.78 4.72
CA ASN A 103 6.18 23.31 4.05
C ASN A 103 6.22 23.09 2.53
N THR A 104 6.74 21.93 2.15
CA THR A 104 6.86 21.51 0.76
C THR A 104 5.54 20.90 0.28
N ARG A 105 5.47 20.52 -1.00
CA ARG A 105 4.29 19.85 -1.59
C ARG A 105 4.67 18.49 -2.18
N PHE A 106 5.62 17.79 -1.56
CA PHE A 106 6.08 16.48 -1.98
C PHE A 106 4.95 15.46 -1.99
N VAL A 107 4.07 15.42 -0.99
CA VAL A 107 2.95 14.46 -0.95
C VAL A 107 2.06 14.64 -2.17
N LEU A 108 1.63 15.88 -2.45
CA LEU A 108 0.79 16.19 -3.61
C LEU A 108 1.51 15.87 -4.93
N ARG A 109 2.80 16.24 -5.04
CA ARG A 109 3.59 16.01 -6.26
C ARG A 109 3.79 14.52 -6.53
N ASN A 110 4.16 13.75 -5.51
CA ASN A 110 4.34 12.30 -5.62
C ASN A 110 3.00 11.62 -5.91
N TYR A 111 1.91 12.03 -5.23
CA TYR A 111 0.56 11.54 -5.51
C TYR A 111 0.15 11.74 -6.98
N LEU A 112 0.32 12.95 -7.53
CA LEU A 112 -0.02 13.23 -8.93
C LEU A 112 0.85 12.41 -9.90
N ARG A 113 2.14 12.26 -9.60
CA ARG A 113 3.06 11.45 -10.43
C ARG A 113 2.67 9.98 -10.42
N PHE A 114 2.37 9.43 -9.25
CA PHE A 114 1.88 8.06 -9.10
C PHE A 114 0.53 7.85 -9.78
N ARG A 115 -0.40 8.81 -9.64
CA ARG A 115 -1.70 8.76 -10.31
C ARG A 115 -1.55 8.70 -11.83
N LEU A 116 -0.68 9.53 -12.41
CA LEU A 116 -0.42 9.49 -13.86
C LEU A 116 0.25 8.19 -14.29
N PHE A 117 1.18 7.68 -13.49
CA PHE A 117 1.87 6.41 -13.77
C PHE A 117 0.90 5.22 -13.76
N PHE A 118 0.08 5.07 -12.71
CA PHE A 118 -0.88 3.97 -12.59
C PHE A 118 -2.02 4.03 -13.60
N MET A 119 -2.34 5.21 -14.14
CA MET A 119 -3.33 5.35 -15.21
C MET A 119 -2.82 4.85 -16.58
N HIS A 120 -1.53 4.52 -16.69
CA HIS A 120 -0.96 3.97 -17.92
C HIS A 120 -1.30 2.48 -18.05
N LYS A 121 -1.92 2.08 -19.16
CA LYS A 121 -2.39 0.69 -19.39
C LYS A 121 -1.29 -0.35 -19.20
N THR A 122 -0.08 -0.06 -19.66
CA THR A 122 1.10 -0.95 -19.50
C THR A 122 1.40 -1.24 -18.03
N VAL A 123 1.29 -0.23 -17.15
CA VAL A 123 1.56 -0.40 -15.71
C VAL A 123 0.52 -1.32 -15.09
N LEU A 124 -0.75 -1.16 -15.46
CA LEU A 124 -1.83 -2.03 -15.00
C LEU A 124 -1.63 -3.48 -15.47
N ILE A 125 -1.27 -3.69 -16.75
CA ILE A 125 -1.03 -5.04 -17.29
C ILE A 125 0.13 -5.71 -16.55
N VAL A 126 1.26 -5.01 -16.40
CA VAL A 126 2.43 -5.53 -15.68
C VAL A 126 2.08 -5.85 -14.23
N PHE A 127 1.31 -4.99 -13.56
CA PHE A 127 0.85 -5.22 -12.20
C PHE A 127 0.00 -6.49 -12.08
N PHE A 128 -1.00 -6.68 -12.95
CA PHE A 128 -1.82 -7.90 -12.94
C PHE A 128 -1.03 -9.16 -13.27
N MET A 129 -0.07 -9.08 -14.21
CA MET A 129 0.84 -10.19 -14.49
C MET A 129 1.71 -10.54 -13.29
N PHE A 130 2.22 -9.53 -12.58
CA PHE A 130 2.99 -9.73 -11.36
C PHE A 130 2.14 -10.36 -10.25
N GLU A 131 0.92 -9.89 -10.01
CA GLU A 131 0.03 -10.48 -9.00
C GLU A 131 -0.33 -11.93 -9.33
N ALA A 132 -0.54 -12.26 -10.61
CA ALA A 132 -0.74 -13.63 -11.05
C ALA A 132 0.51 -14.50 -10.79
N PHE A 133 1.69 -13.97 -11.05
CA PHE A 133 2.96 -14.64 -10.75
C PHE A 133 3.15 -14.87 -9.24
N VAL A 134 2.86 -13.86 -8.41
CA VAL A 134 2.92 -13.99 -6.94
C VAL A 134 1.98 -15.11 -6.48
N TRP A 135 0.79 -15.19 -7.06
CA TRP A 135 -0.14 -16.28 -6.80
C TRP A 135 0.44 -17.66 -7.16
N LEU A 136 1.09 -17.78 -8.32
CA LEU A 136 1.77 -19.01 -8.70
C LEU A 136 2.88 -19.39 -7.72
N THR A 137 3.68 -18.42 -7.25
CA THR A 137 4.73 -18.72 -6.27
C THR A 137 4.16 -19.24 -4.95
N HIS A 138 2.96 -18.81 -4.54
CA HIS A 138 2.31 -19.35 -3.34
C HIS A 138 1.95 -20.83 -3.48
N PHE A 139 1.61 -21.33 -4.68
CA PHE A 139 1.39 -22.77 -4.91
C PHE A 139 2.69 -23.58 -4.95
N VAL A 140 3.82 -22.94 -5.27
CA VAL A 140 5.13 -23.62 -5.34
C VAL A 140 5.80 -23.69 -3.96
N TRP A 141 5.57 -22.70 -3.11
CA TRP A 141 6.24 -22.53 -1.81
C TRP A 141 5.47 -23.12 -0.63
N ASN A 142 4.29 -23.70 -0.86
CA ASN A 142 3.36 -24.21 0.15
C ASN A 142 2.92 -25.62 -0.21
#